data_AF-A0A426ZG11-F1
#
_entry.id   AF-A0A426ZG11-F1
#
_cell.length_a   1.000
_cell.length_b   1.000
_cell.length_c   1.000
_cell.angle_alpha   90.00
_cell.angle_beta   90.00
_cell.angle_gamma   90.00
#
_symmetry.space_group_name_H-M   'P 1'
#
loop_
_entity.id
_entity.type
_entity.pdbx_description
1 polymer ?
#
loop_
_entity_poly.entity_id
_entity_poly.type
_entity_poly.pdbx_seq_one_letter_code
_entity_poly.pdbx_strand_id
1 'polypeptide(L)'
;MAPEVMEQLHGYDFKLVYQLLSSFRDMIAMCMVKDPSKRPTAHKLLKQPFFKQAKSQDYIVRKILDGLPTLGDRHQALKVVNCDLSLPIF
;
A
#
# COMPACT_ATOMS: atom_id res chain seq x y z
N MET A 1 0.48 -2.20 -27.01
CA MET A 1 0.58 -3.40 -26.14
C MET A 1 -0.65 -4.24 -26.48
N ALA A 2 -0.43 -5.41 -27.09
CA ALA A 2 -1.45 -6.16 -27.82
C ALA A 2 -2.61 -6.64 -26.92
N PRO A 3 -3.84 -6.78 -27.47
CA PRO A 3 -5.05 -7.13 -26.72
C PRO A 3 -5.21 -8.63 -26.35
N GLU A 4 -4.24 -9.49 -26.63
CA GLU A 4 -4.42 -10.96 -26.57
C GLU A 4 -3.99 -11.63 -25.24
N VAL A 5 -3.68 -10.87 -24.19
CA VAL A 5 -3.35 -11.42 -22.85
C VAL A 5 -4.46 -11.15 -21.81
N MET A 6 -5.70 -10.99 -22.28
CA MET A 6 -6.82 -10.51 -21.45
C MET A 6 -7.94 -11.55 -21.32
N GLU A 7 -7.65 -12.82 -21.52
CA GLU A 7 -8.62 -13.89 -21.28
C GLU A 7 -8.12 -14.74 -20.11
N GLN A 8 -8.54 -14.36 -18.90
CA GLN A 8 -8.74 -15.19 -17.69
C GLN A 8 -8.47 -14.41 -16.39
N LEU A 9 -9.26 -13.38 -16.12
CA LEU A 9 -9.54 -12.93 -14.74
C LEU A 9 -11.05 -12.70 -14.61
N HIS A 10 -11.80 -13.80 -14.55
CA HIS A 10 -13.24 -13.78 -14.28
C HIS A 10 -13.49 -13.02 -12.96
N GLY A 11 -14.12 -11.85 -13.04
CA GLY A 11 -14.58 -11.09 -11.88
C GLY A 11 -13.99 -9.69 -11.67
N TYR A 12 -13.08 -9.22 -12.53
CA TYR A 12 -12.53 -7.86 -12.45
C TYR A 12 -13.14 -6.92 -13.50
N ASP A 13 -13.72 -5.81 -13.05
CA ASP A 13 -14.12 -4.70 -13.93
C ASP A 13 -12.86 -3.95 -14.38
N PHE A 14 -12.43 -4.23 -15.62
CA PHE A 14 -11.23 -3.62 -16.21
C PHE A 14 -11.28 -2.09 -16.22
N LYS A 15 -12.47 -1.51 -16.40
CA LYS A 15 -12.66 -0.06 -16.38
C LYS A 15 -12.37 0.50 -14.99
N LEU A 16 -12.83 -0.19 -13.95
CA LEU A 16 -12.58 0.20 -12.56
C LEU A 16 -11.09 0.10 -12.22
N VAL A 17 -10.43 -0.98 -12.64
CA VAL A 17 -8.98 -1.18 -12.42
C VAL A 17 -8.16 -0.08 -13.12
N TYR A 18 -8.52 0.27 -14.35
CA TYR A 18 -7.86 1.36 -15.08
C TYR A 18 -8.03 2.72 -14.38
N GLN A 19 -9.24 3.02 -13.89
CA GLN A 19 -9.51 4.25 -13.15
C GLN A 19 -8.74 4.32 -11.82
N LEU A 20 -8.66 3.21 -11.08
CA LEU A 20 -7.86 3.12 -9.86
C LEU A 20 -6.39 3.39 -10.16
N LEU A 21 -5.82 2.69 -11.16
CA LEU A 21 -4.42 2.86 -11.56
C LEU A 21 -4.11 4.29 -12.02
N SER A 22 -5.02 4.95 -12.75
CA SER A 22 -4.88 6.35 -13.15
C SER A 22 -4.84 7.27 -11.93
N SER A 23 -5.84 7.18 -11.05
CA SER A 23 -5.90 8.03 -9.84
C SER A 23 -4.72 7.79 -8.88
N PHE A 24 -4.17 6.57 -8.86
CA PHE A 24 -2.97 6.24 -8.12
C PHE A 24 -1.72 6.91 -8.71
N ARG A 25 -1.56 6.91 -10.04
CA ARG A 25 -0.47 7.63 -10.71
C ARG A 25 -0.51 9.12 -10.41
N ASP A 26 -1.69 9.72 -10.46
CA ASP A 26 -1.87 11.14 -10.13
C ASP A 26 -1.50 11.44 -8.67
N MET A 27 -1.91 10.56 -7.75
CA MET A 27 -1.54 10.65 -6.34
C MET A 27 -0.02 10.65 -6.15
N ILE A 28 0.69 9.70 -6.79
CA ILE A 28 2.16 9.61 -6.71
C ILE A 28 2.82 10.86 -7.28
N ALA A 29 2.35 11.35 -8.44
CA ALA A 29 2.93 12.51 -9.11
C ALA A 29 2.91 13.75 -8.22
N MET A 30 1.83 13.98 -7.46
CA MET A 30 1.78 15.11 -6.51
C MET A 30 2.75 14.95 -5.34
N CYS A 31 3.04 13.73 -4.90
CA CYS A 31 4.01 13.48 -3.84
C CYS A 31 5.46 13.64 -4.34
N MET A 32 5.72 13.37 -5.62
CA MET A 32 7.05 13.40 -6.25
C MET A 32 7.44 14.75 -6.85
N VAL A 33 7.04 15.86 -6.20
CA VAL A 33 7.47 17.20 -6.58
C VAL A 33 8.82 17.54 -5.94
N LYS A 34 9.78 18.04 -6.73
CA LYS A 34 11.13 18.41 -6.26
C LYS A 34 11.10 19.52 -5.20
N ASP A 35 10.23 20.50 -5.39
CA ASP A 35 10.03 21.60 -4.45
C ASP A 35 9.13 21.16 -3.28
N PRO A 36 9.64 21.12 -2.04
CA PRO A 36 8.87 20.66 -0.89
C PRO A 36 7.68 21.57 -0.58
N SER A 37 7.74 22.87 -0.89
CA SER A 37 6.66 23.82 -0.63
C SER A 37 5.42 23.55 -1.49
N LYS A 38 5.61 22.89 -2.63
CA LYS A 38 4.54 22.52 -3.57
C LYS A 38 3.94 21.15 -3.27
N ARG A 39 4.57 20.35 -2.40
CA ARG A 39 4.06 19.04 -2.01
C ARG A 39 2.73 19.21 -1.24
N PRO A 40 1.68 18.44 -1.55
CA PRO A 40 0.43 18.53 -0.81
C PRO A 40 0.61 18.04 0.63
N THR A 41 -0.14 18.64 1.55
CA THR A 41 -0.27 18.12 2.92
C THR A 41 -1.08 16.82 2.93
N ALA A 42 -0.95 16.02 3.98
CA ALA A 42 -1.71 14.77 4.13
C ALA A 42 -3.23 14.99 3.99
N HIS A 43 -3.76 16.08 4.57
CA HIS A 43 -5.18 16.42 4.47
C HIS A 43 -5.62 16.75 3.03
N LYS A 44 -4.75 17.34 2.20
CA LYS A 44 -5.03 17.56 0.77
C LYS A 44 -4.92 16.25 -0.03
N LEU A 45 -3.94 15.42 0.30
CA LEU A 45 -3.70 14.14 -0.38
C LEU A 45 -4.86 13.15 -0.19
N LEU A 46 -5.38 13.03 1.04
CA LEU A 46 -6.48 12.11 1.38
C LEU A 46 -7.81 12.45 0.69
N LYS A 47 -7.96 13.65 0.13
CA LYS A 47 -9.17 14.06 -0.61
C LYS A 47 -9.20 13.52 -2.06
N GLN A 48 -8.11 12.94 -2.54
CA GLN A 48 -8.00 12.44 -3.90
C GLN A 48 -8.93 11.24 -4.17
N PRO A 49 -9.37 11.04 -5.42
CA PRO A 49 -10.26 9.93 -5.80
C PRO A 49 -9.75 8.56 -5.40
N PHE A 50 -8.42 8.37 -5.41
CA PHE A 50 -7.78 7.12 -5.01
C PHE A 50 -8.23 6.63 -3.62
N PHE A 51 -8.27 7.54 -2.64
CA PHE A 51 -8.65 7.19 -1.26
C PHE A 51 -10.15 7.02 -1.07
N LYS A 52 -11.00 7.45 -2.01
CA LYS A 52 -12.44 7.22 -1.93
C LYS A 52 -12.81 5.75 -2.10
N GLN A 53 -11.94 4.96 -2.73
CA GLN A 53 -12.11 3.52 -2.92
C GLN A 53 -11.51 2.70 -1.77
N ALA A 54 -11.03 3.36 -0.70
CA ALA A 54 -10.45 2.69 0.45
C ALA A 54 -11.47 1.74 1.11
N LYS A 55 -10.98 0.57 1.53
CA LYS A 55 -11.80 -0.45 2.18
C LYS A 55 -11.97 -0.12 3.66
N SER A 56 -13.03 -0.65 4.26
CA SER A 56 -13.29 -0.48 5.69
C SER A 56 -12.22 -1.17 6.53
N GLN A 57 -12.12 -0.75 7.79
CA GLN A 57 -11.24 -1.38 8.76
C GLN A 57 -11.55 -2.89 8.89
N ASP A 58 -12.83 -3.28 8.94
CA ASP A 58 -13.23 -4.69 9.00
C ASP A 58 -12.71 -5.50 7.80
N TYR A 59 -12.73 -4.92 6.60
CA TYR A 59 -12.18 -5.57 5.41
C TYR A 59 -10.69 -5.81 5.56
N ILE A 60 -9.94 -4.79 6.02
CA ILE A 60 -8.50 -4.88 6.22
C ILE A 60 -8.17 -5.96 7.25
N VAL A 61 -8.88 -6.00 8.37
CA VAL A 61 -8.69 -7.01 9.42
C VAL A 61 -8.89 -8.42 8.85
N ARG A 62 -10.01 -8.66 8.16
CA ARG A 62 -10.36 -10.00 7.67
C ARG A 62 -9.57 -10.47 6.43
N LYS A 63 -9.09 -9.55 5.59
CA LYS A 63 -8.47 -9.91 4.30
C LYS A 63 -6.96 -9.72 4.25
N ILE A 64 -6.42 -8.84 5.09
CA ILE A 64 -4.99 -8.53 5.09
C ILE A 64 -4.34 -8.99 6.39
N LEU A 65 -4.98 -8.74 7.53
CA LEU A 65 -4.38 -8.99 8.84
C LEU A 65 -4.66 -10.38 9.41
N ASP A 66 -5.63 -11.09 8.86
CA ASP A 66 -5.96 -12.44 9.29
C ASP A 66 -4.75 -13.38 9.05
N GLY A 67 -4.35 -14.10 10.10
CA GLY A 67 -3.16 -14.97 10.08
C GLY A 67 -1.80 -14.27 10.18
N LEU A 68 -1.73 -12.93 10.24
CA LEU A 68 -0.47 -12.23 10.49
C LEU A 68 -0.18 -12.10 12.00
N PRO A 69 1.11 -12.21 12.41
CA PRO A 69 1.50 -11.97 13.80
C PRO A 69 1.23 -10.52 14.19
N THR A 70 0.92 -10.28 15.47
CA THR A 70 0.61 -8.94 15.95
C THR A 70 1.84 -8.03 15.84
N LEU A 71 1.63 -6.71 15.85
CA LEU A 71 2.75 -5.76 15.86
C LEU A 71 3.67 -5.96 17.07
N GLY A 72 3.12 -6.36 18.23
CA GLY A 72 3.89 -6.68 19.43
C GLY A 72 4.81 -7.88 19.20
N ASP A 73 4.27 -8.97 18.66
CA ASP A 73 5.03 -10.20 18.38
C ASP A 73 6.14 -9.94 17.35
N ARG A 74 5.83 -9.15 16.30
CA ARG A 74 6.81 -8.73 15.29
C ARG A 74 7.94 -7.89 15.90
N HIS A 75 7.59 -6.96 16.80
CA HIS A 75 8.58 -6.13 17.50
C HIS A 75 9.47 -6.96 18.43
N GLN A 76 8.90 -7.92 19.14
CA GLN A 76 9.66 -8.85 19.98
C GLN A 76 10.59 -9.73 19.13
N ALA A 77 10.11 -10.29 18.02
CA ALA A 77 10.94 -11.06 17.10
C ALA A 77 12.11 -10.23 16.54
N LEU A 78 11.87 -8.96 16.19
CA LEU A 78 12.94 -8.04 15.79
C LEU A 78 13.95 -7.77 16.90
N LYS A 79 13.51 -7.64 18.16
CA LYS A 79 14.42 -7.51 19.30
C LYS A 79 15.27 -8.76 19.47
N VAL A 80 14.68 -9.94 19.35
CA VAL A 80 15.41 -11.22 19.43
C VAL A 80 16.47 -11.29 18.33
N VAL A 81 16.12 -10.99 17.07
CA VAL A 81 17.08 -10.96 15.96
C VAL A 81 18.21 -9.93 16.20
N ASN A 82 17.89 -8.74 16.69
CA ASN A 82 18.91 -7.73 17.00
C ASN A 82 19.75 -8.09 18.24
N CYS A 83 19.20 -8.84 19.20
CA CYS A 83 19.95 -9.41 20.33
C CYS A 83 20.84 -10.59 19.88
N ASP A 84 20.40 -11.39 18.91
CA ASP A 84 21.22 -12.47 18.31
C ASP A 84 22.37 -11.90 17.46
N LEU A 85 22.16 -10.75 16.79
CA LEU A 85 23.23 -9.99 16.12
C LEU A 85 24.16 -9.23 17.09
N SER A 86 23.87 -9.23 18.40
CA SER A 86 24.76 -8.67 19.42
C SER A 86 25.71 -9.71 20.03
N LEU A 87 25.70 -10.95 19.54
CA LEU A 87 26.85 -11.83 19.71
C LEU A 87 28.04 -11.21 18.96
N PRO A 88 29.16 -10.91 19.65
CA PRO A 88 30.29 -10.30 19.00
C PRO A 88 30.78 -11.23 17.90
N ILE A 89 30.72 -10.74 16.65
CA ILE A 89 31.57 -11.25 15.58
C ILE A 89 33.00 -10.88 15.99
N PHE A 90 33.60 -11.71 16.84
CA PHE A 90 35.04 -11.92 16.92
C PHE A 90 35.38 -13.16 16.10
#